data_AF-A0A2V5RXD5-F1
#
_entry.id   AF-A0A2V5RXD5-F1
#
_cell.length_a   1.000
_cell.length_b   1.000
_cell.length_c   1.000
_cell.angle_alpha   90.00
_cell.angle_beta   90.00
_cell.angle_gamma   90.00
#
_symmetry.space_group_name_H-M   'P 1'
#
loop_
_entity.id
_entity.type
_entity.pdbx_description
1 polymer ?
#
loop_
_entity_poly.entity_id
_entity_poly.type
_entity_poly.pdbx_seq_one_letter_code
_entity_poly.pdbx_strand_id
1 'polypeptide(L)'
;MSAPLSIEQIASNKEKLREEIRQKEELFKAYELVEKDLQRNGQSIPPAHTPIITTARHRTRTPLTVEPGFGHKTRLVRSSIGIMPKSFVIRDIYQYLINHGNTDMTIESVTNIVNRLRDENHPIIRVRRPGKGRRPTIYERA
;
A
#
# COMPACT_ATOMS: atom_id res chain seq x y z
N MET A 1 20.94 28.44 32.02
CA MET A 1 19.72 29.19 32.34
C MET A 1 18.99 29.46 31.04
N SER A 2 17.83 28.83 30.81
CA SER A 2 17.06 29.03 29.58
C SER A 2 16.35 30.39 29.63
N ALA A 3 16.49 31.19 28.58
CA ALA A 3 15.85 32.51 28.49
C ALA A 3 14.31 32.37 28.59
N PRO A 4 13.62 33.28 29.30
CA PRO A 4 12.16 33.26 29.38
C PRO A 4 11.56 33.47 27.99
N LEU A 5 10.60 32.61 27.61
CA LEU A 5 9.90 32.69 26.33
C LEU A 5 9.09 33.99 26.25
N SER A 6 9.15 34.67 25.11
CA SER A 6 8.33 35.86 24.83
C SER A 6 6.84 35.49 24.79
N ILE A 7 5.97 36.40 25.19
CA ILE A 7 4.50 36.22 25.19
C ILE A 7 3.99 35.81 23.80
N GLU A 8 4.58 36.35 22.73
CA GLU A 8 4.25 36.02 21.34
C GLU A 8 4.68 34.58 20.96
N GLN A 9 5.82 34.13 21.47
CA GLN A 9 6.29 32.75 21.28
C GLN A 9 5.42 31.75 22.05
N ILE A 10 4.94 32.13 23.24
CA ILE A 10 3.99 31.34 24.02
C ILE A 10 2.66 31.22 23.27
N ALA A 11 2.16 32.31 22.66
CA ALA A 11 0.94 32.29 21.86
C ALA A 11 1.08 31.38 20.63
N SER A 12 2.17 31.51 19.88
CA SER A 12 2.45 30.65 18.71
C SER A 12 2.60 29.18 19.09
N ASN A 13 3.30 28.88 20.19
CA ASN A 13 3.44 27.50 20.67
C ASN A 13 2.11 26.92 21.17
N LYS A 14 1.25 27.73 21.79
CA LYS A 14 -0.12 27.31 22.16
C LYS A 14 -0.97 26.98 20.94
N GLU A 15 -0.86 27.75 19.87
CA GLU A 15 -1.59 27.49 18.62
C GLU A 15 -1.11 26.20 17.94
N LYS A 16 0.21 25.99 17.85
CA LYS A 16 0.79 24.75 17.34
C LYS A 16 0.38 23.53 18.17
N LEU A 17 0.41 23.65 19.49
CA LEU A 17 -0.02 22.57 20.38
C LEU A 17 -1.51 22.28 20.24
N ARG A 18 -2.36 23.29 20.01
CA ARG A 18 -3.80 23.06 19.73
C ARG A 18 -4.00 22.27 18.44
N GLU A 19 -3.26 22.59 17.39
CA GLU A 19 -3.36 21.85 16.12
C GLU A 19 -2.82 20.43 16.24
N GLU A 20 -1.70 20.22 16.96
CA GLU A 20 -1.21 18.87 17.26
C GLU A 20 -2.21 18.05 18.09
N ILE A 21 -2.87 18.67 19.06
CA ILE A 21 -3.93 18.01 19.85
C ILE A 21 -5.07 17.60 18.93
N ARG A 22 -5.52 18.49 18.04
CA ARG A 22 -6.59 18.19 17.08
C ARG A 22 -6.23 17.02 16.16
N GLN A 23 -5.01 17.00 15.60
CA GLN A 23 -4.54 15.90 14.75
C GLN A 23 -4.44 14.57 15.52
N LYS A 24 -3.99 14.62 16.77
CA LYS A 24 -3.93 13.44 17.63
C LYS A 24 -5.32 12.93 18.02
N GLU A 25 -6.29 13.83 18.24
CA GLU A 25 -7.69 13.47 18.48
C GLU A 25 -8.35 12.83 17.25
N GLU A 26 -8.05 13.31 16.04
CA GLU A 26 -8.52 12.68 14.80
C GLU A 26 -7.92 11.29 14.59
N LEU A 27 -6.62 11.13 14.87
CA LEU A 27 -5.96 9.82 14.89
C LEU A 27 -6.59 8.88 15.92
N PHE A 28 -6.84 9.38 17.14
CA PHE A 28 -7.47 8.59 18.19
C PHE A 28 -8.88 8.13 17.80
N LYS A 29 -9.69 9.01 17.20
CA LYS A 29 -11.02 8.66 16.67
C LYS A 29 -10.94 7.62 15.55
N ALA A 30 -9.93 7.68 14.69
CA ALA A 30 -9.72 6.67 13.66
C ALA A 30 -9.42 5.29 14.28
N TYR A 31 -8.59 5.25 15.33
CA TYR A 31 -8.33 4.03 16.08
C TYR A 31 -9.56 3.51 16.81
N GLU A 32 -10.35 4.37 17.46
CA GLU A 32 -11.62 3.95 18.10
C GLU A 32 -12.61 3.35 17.10
N LEU A 33 -12.63 3.87 15.86
CA LEU A 33 -13.51 3.35 14.81
C LEU A 33 -13.06 1.95 14.36
N VAL A 34 -11.75 1.75 14.21
CA VAL A 34 -11.15 0.42 13.95
C VAL A 34 -11.38 -0.53 15.12
N GLU A 35 -11.24 -0.08 16.37
CA GLU A 35 -11.51 -0.89 17.56
C GLU A 35 -12.99 -1.28 17.67
N LYS A 36 -13.92 -0.35 17.38
CA LYS A 36 -15.35 -0.67 17.36
C LYS A 36 -15.69 -1.67 16.26
N ASP A 37 -15.07 -1.55 15.08
CA ASP A 37 -15.22 -2.52 14.00
C ASP A 37 -14.65 -3.89 14.40
N LEU A 38 -13.52 -3.93 15.12
CA LEU A 38 -12.95 -5.16 15.65
C LEU A 38 -13.79 -5.78 16.77
N GLN A 39 -14.37 -4.97 17.67
CA GLN A 39 -15.21 -5.43 18.77
C GLN A 39 -16.59 -5.91 18.28
N ARG A 40 -17.19 -5.27 17.28
CA ARG A 40 -18.40 -5.78 16.60
C ARG A 40 -18.15 -7.13 15.92
N ASN A 41 -16.94 -7.35 15.42
CA ASN A 41 -16.49 -8.61 14.85
C ASN A 41 -15.91 -9.60 15.91
N GLY A 42 -15.90 -9.22 17.20
CA GLY A 42 -15.15 -9.87 18.26
C GLY A 42 -15.90 -10.92 19.09
N GLN A 43 -17.17 -11.22 18.80
CA GLN A 43 -17.91 -12.33 19.45
C GLN A 43 -17.91 -13.65 18.65
N SER A 44 -17.08 -13.76 17.63
CA SER A 44 -16.66 -15.06 17.09
C SER A 44 -15.27 -14.92 16.46
N ILE A 45 -14.23 -15.35 17.16
CA ILE A 45 -12.91 -15.55 16.56
C ILE A 45 -12.76 -17.06 16.32
N PRO A 46 -12.28 -17.52 15.16
CA PRO A 46 -11.76 -16.74 14.04
C PRO A 46 -12.72 -16.83 12.85
N PRO A 47 -12.85 -15.79 12.01
CA PRO A 47 -12.54 -16.13 10.63
C PRO A 47 -12.06 -14.98 9.75
N ALA A 48 -11.37 -15.38 8.68
CA ALA A 48 -11.09 -14.59 7.51
C ALA A 48 -12.30 -13.76 7.01
N HIS A 49 -12.00 -12.52 6.64
CA HIS A 49 -12.68 -11.66 5.67
C HIS A 49 -14.17 -11.32 5.84
N THR A 50 -14.41 -10.02 6.07
CA THR A 50 -15.43 -9.11 5.46
C THR A 50 -16.84 -9.64 5.11
N PRO A 51 -17.94 -8.99 5.55
CA PRO A 51 -19.30 -9.48 5.33
C PRO A 51 -19.91 -9.01 4.00
N ILE A 52 -20.73 -9.89 3.40
CA ILE A 52 -21.83 -9.52 2.48
C ILE A 52 -23.06 -10.34 2.92
N ILE A 53 -24.21 -9.69 3.10
CA ILE A 53 -25.55 -10.33 3.13
C ILE A 53 -26.12 -10.07 1.72
N THR A 54 -26.67 -11.03 0.96
CA THR A 54 -27.99 -11.65 1.21
C THR A 54 -28.19 -12.99 0.47
N THR A 55 -28.77 -13.94 1.20
CA THR A 55 -29.59 -15.12 0.82
C THR A 55 -29.51 -15.72 -0.59
N ALA A 56 -29.04 -16.97 -0.69
CA ALA A 56 -29.80 -18.10 -1.28
C ALA A 56 -29.02 -19.41 -1.14
N ARG A 57 -29.73 -20.47 -0.72
CA ARG A 57 -29.29 -21.87 -0.64
C ARG A 57 -28.55 -22.27 -1.92
N HIS A 58 -27.31 -22.80 -1.85
CA HIS A 58 -26.83 -23.82 -2.79
C HIS A 58 -25.51 -24.44 -2.32
N ARG A 59 -25.55 -25.77 -2.15
CA ARG A 59 -24.47 -26.78 -2.18
C ARG A 59 -23.04 -26.29 -1.88
N THR A 60 -22.49 -26.79 -0.78
CA THR A 60 -21.06 -26.73 -0.41
C THR A 60 -20.16 -27.16 -1.57
N ARG A 61 -19.67 -26.17 -2.32
CA ARG A 61 -18.43 -26.27 -3.09
C ARG A 61 -17.34 -25.78 -2.15
N THR A 62 -16.29 -26.58 -1.98
CA THR A 62 -15.06 -26.20 -1.27
C THR A 62 -14.65 -24.78 -1.67
N PRO A 63 -14.42 -23.86 -0.71
CA PRO A 63 -14.07 -22.48 -1.04
C PRO A 63 -12.69 -22.52 -1.69
N LEU A 64 -12.63 -22.09 -2.95
CA LEU A 64 -11.38 -21.73 -3.60
C LEU A 64 -10.71 -20.66 -2.73
N THR A 65 -9.51 -20.95 -2.27
CA THR A 65 -8.60 -20.01 -1.62
C THR A 65 -8.53 -18.75 -2.49
N VAL A 66 -9.18 -17.66 -2.07
CA VAL A 66 -9.08 -16.39 -2.81
C VAL A 66 -7.77 -15.77 -2.36
N GLU A 67 -6.72 -16.03 -3.13
CA GLU A 67 -5.44 -15.34 -3.00
C GLU A 67 -5.66 -13.82 -2.90
N PRO A 68 -4.83 -13.07 -2.14
CA PRO A 68 -4.90 -11.62 -2.10
C PRO A 68 -4.96 -11.09 -3.53
N GLY A 69 -6.14 -10.54 -3.85
CA GLY A 69 -6.57 -10.33 -5.22
C GLY A 69 -5.54 -9.53 -6.01
N PHE A 70 -5.44 -9.84 -7.29
CA PHE A 70 -4.63 -9.19 -8.31
C PHE A 70 -4.47 -7.65 -8.15
N GLY A 71 -5.49 -6.97 -7.63
CA GLY A 71 -5.47 -5.53 -7.34
C GLY A 71 -4.48 -5.09 -6.27
N HIS A 72 -4.29 -5.85 -5.18
CA HIS A 72 -3.36 -5.47 -4.11
C HIS A 72 -1.90 -5.53 -4.57
N LYS A 73 -1.50 -6.64 -5.20
CA LYS A 73 -0.16 -6.82 -5.78
C LYS A 73 0.12 -5.74 -6.85
N THR A 74 -0.88 -5.42 -7.66
CA THR A 74 -0.77 -4.36 -8.68
C THR A 74 -0.55 -2.98 -8.05
N ARG A 75 -1.28 -2.66 -6.97
CA ARG A 75 -1.11 -1.40 -6.23
C ARG A 75 0.29 -1.27 -5.63
N LEU A 76 0.81 -2.33 -5.03
CA LEU A 76 2.17 -2.34 -4.48
C LEU A 76 3.22 -2.05 -5.54
N VAL A 77 3.20 -2.79 -6.66
CA VAL A 77 4.14 -2.58 -7.76
C VAL A 77 4.03 -1.16 -8.33
N ARG A 78 2.81 -0.64 -8.50
CA ARG A 78 2.56 0.74 -8.96
C ARG A 78 3.18 1.77 -8.02
N SER A 79 3.02 1.60 -6.70
CA SER A 79 3.65 2.48 -5.70
C SER A 79 5.17 2.38 -5.73
N SER A 80 5.73 1.17 -5.84
CA SER A 80 7.18 0.96 -5.91
C SER A 80 7.80 1.63 -7.12
N ILE A 81 7.14 1.59 -8.29
CA ILE A 81 7.57 2.31 -9.49
C ILE A 81 7.74 3.80 -9.18
N GLY A 82 6.82 4.41 -8.43
CA GLY A 82 6.90 5.83 -8.04
C GLY A 82 8.13 6.22 -7.22
N ILE A 83 8.76 5.25 -6.57
CA ILE A 83 9.94 5.44 -5.70
C ILE A 83 11.24 5.11 -6.45
N MET A 84 11.16 4.33 -7.54
CA MET A 84 12.33 3.94 -8.32
C MET A 84 13.03 5.15 -8.97
N PRO A 85 14.35 5.04 -9.21
CA PRO A 85 15.09 6.02 -10.02
C PRO A 85 14.51 6.14 -11.44
N LYS A 86 14.87 7.21 -12.16
CA LYS A 86 14.32 7.50 -13.51
C LYS A 86 14.41 6.30 -14.47
N SER A 87 15.46 5.49 -14.35
CA SER A 87 15.59 4.22 -15.05
C SER A 87 15.79 3.07 -14.06
N PHE A 88 15.08 1.97 -14.28
CA PHE A 88 15.11 0.81 -13.39
C PHE A 88 14.90 -0.49 -14.17
N VAL A 89 15.19 -1.62 -13.54
CA VAL A 89 14.85 -2.96 -14.03
C VAL A 89 13.82 -3.62 -13.12
N ILE A 90 13.11 -4.64 -13.60
CA ILE A 90 12.12 -5.38 -12.81
C ILE A 90 12.71 -5.92 -11.49
N ARG A 91 13.98 -6.35 -11.53
CA ARG A 91 14.69 -6.85 -10.36
C ARG A 91 14.77 -5.81 -9.24
N ASP A 92 14.87 -4.53 -9.56
CA ASP A 92 14.96 -3.46 -8.55
C ASP A 92 13.65 -3.33 -7.78
N ILE A 93 12.52 -3.38 -8.50
CA ILE A 93 11.18 -3.38 -7.89
C ILE A 93 10.99 -4.62 -7.02
N TYR A 94 11.39 -5.80 -7.52
CA TYR A 94 11.30 -7.04 -6.77
C TYR A 94 12.10 -6.97 -5.46
N GLN A 95 13.36 -6.55 -5.51
CA GLN A 95 14.20 -6.41 -4.33
C GLN A 95 13.66 -5.37 -3.35
N TYR A 96 13.16 -4.24 -3.86
CA TYR A 96 12.49 -3.25 -3.02
C TYR A 96 11.31 -3.87 -2.25
N LEU A 97 10.44 -4.61 -2.93
CA LEU A 97 9.25 -5.22 -2.31
C LEU A 97 9.63 -6.23 -1.22
N ILE A 98 10.62 -7.09 -1.48
CA ILE A 98 11.13 -8.07 -0.51
C ILE A 98 11.74 -7.35 0.72
N ASN A 99 12.55 -6.32 0.50
CA ASN A 99 13.19 -5.56 1.57
C ASN A 99 12.18 -4.82 2.47
N HIS A 100 10.95 -4.61 2.00
CA HIS A 100 9.86 -3.97 2.75
C HIS A 100 8.80 -4.98 3.22
N GLY A 101 9.15 -6.28 3.31
CA GLY A 101 8.32 -7.30 3.93
C GLY A 101 7.25 -7.93 3.03
N ASN A 102 7.26 -7.66 1.72
CA ASN A 102 6.30 -8.26 0.77
C ASN A 102 6.88 -9.56 0.16
N THR A 103 7.14 -10.55 1.02
CA THR A 103 7.86 -11.79 0.67
C THR A 103 7.07 -12.75 -0.21
N ASP A 104 5.74 -12.64 -0.20
CA ASP A 104 4.78 -13.37 -1.03
C ASP A 104 4.72 -12.89 -2.49
N MET A 105 5.53 -11.89 -2.85
CA MET A 105 5.71 -11.46 -4.23
C MET A 105 6.74 -12.33 -4.97
N THR A 106 6.40 -12.82 -6.16
CA THR A 106 7.35 -13.49 -7.05
C THR A 106 7.86 -12.54 -8.14
N ILE A 107 9.07 -12.78 -8.65
CA ILE A 107 9.62 -11.97 -9.75
C ILE A 107 8.76 -12.05 -11.03
N GLU A 108 8.11 -13.19 -11.26
CA GLU A 108 7.17 -13.39 -12.35
C GLU A 108 5.90 -12.55 -12.17
N SER A 109 5.34 -12.50 -10.96
CA SER A 109 4.21 -11.63 -10.63
C SER A 109 4.54 -10.15 -10.89
N VAL A 110 5.70 -9.69 -10.43
CA VAL A 110 6.16 -8.31 -10.68
C VAL A 110 6.31 -8.06 -12.19
N THR A 111 6.90 -9.00 -12.92
CA THR A 111 7.07 -8.92 -14.38
C THR A 111 5.73 -8.75 -15.09
N ASN A 112 4.75 -9.59 -14.76
CA ASN A 112 3.42 -9.56 -15.36
C ASN A 112 2.68 -8.26 -15.06
N ILE A 113 2.82 -7.74 -13.85
CA ILE A 113 2.22 -6.45 -13.47
C ILE A 113 2.91 -5.30 -14.20
N VAL A 114 4.24 -5.26 -14.24
CA VAL A 114 5.01 -4.22 -14.95
C VAL A 114 4.65 -4.20 -16.43
N ASN A 115 4.60 -5.36 -17.10
CA ASN A 115 4.23 -5.42 -18.51
C ASN A 115 2.80 -4.91 -18.76
N ARG A 116 1.86 -5.20 -17.87
CA ARG A 116 0.50 -4.67 -17.97
C ARG A 116 0.44 -3.16 -17.77
N LEU A 117 1.15 -2.62 -16.78
CA LEU A 117 1.23 -1.18 -16.51
C LEU A 117 1.89 -0.39 -17.65
N ARG A 118 2.73 -1.06 -18.45
CA ARG A 118 3.29 -0.53 -19.70
C ARG A 118 2.24 -0.47 -20.81
N ASP A 119 1.35 -1.45 -20.89
CA ASP A 119 0.37 -1.61 -21.97
C ASP A 119 -0.96 -0.88 -21.70
N GLU A 120 -1.11 -0.21 -20.55
CA GLU A 120 -2.27 0.62 -20.23
C GLU A 120 -2.36 1.89 -21.10
N ASN A 121 -3.59 2.38 -21.36
CA ASN A 121 -3.85 3.60 -22.15
C ASN A 121 -3.12 4.85 -21.63
N HIS A 122 -2.80 4.89 -20.33
CA HIS A 122 -1.95 5.91 -19.71
C HIS A 122 -0.78 5.21 -19.02
N PRO A 123 0.28 4.87 -19.78
CA PRO A 123 1.36 4.07 -19.24
C PRO A 123 2.18 4.91 -18.28
N ILE A 124 2.29 4.46 -17.03
CA ILE A 124 3.14 5.08 -16.01
C ILE A 124 4.63 4.79 -16.24
N ILE A 125 4.94 3.85 -17.14
CA ILE A 125 6.28 3.39 -17.47
C ILE A 125 6.43 3.12 -18.96
N ARG A 126 7.64 3.31 -19.48
CA ARG A 126 8.00 3.04 -20.87
C ARG A 126 9.25 2.17 -20.92
N VAL A 127 9.43 1.44 -22.02
CA VAL A 127 10.67 0.71 -22.27
C VAL A 127 11.70 1.68 -22.83
N ARG A 128 12.74 1.98 -22.05
CA ARG A 128 13.87 2.79 -22.49
C ARG A 128 14.84 1.99 -23.35
N ARG A 129 15.13 0.74 -22.92
CA ARG A 129 15.99 -0.18 -23.67
C ARG A 129 15.44 -1.60 -23.59
N PRO A 130 15.09 -2.23 -24.71
CA PRO A 130 14.69 -3.64 -24.70
C PRO A 130 15.85 -4.51 -24.22
N GLY A 131 15.54 -5.55 -23.44
CA GLY A 131 16.49 -6.59 -23.10
C GLY A 131 16.92 -7.38 -24.34
N LYS A 132 18.15 -7.92 -24.32
CA LYS A 132 18.65 -8.81 -25.38
C LYS A 132 19.49 -9.92 -24.75
N GLY A 133 19.11 -11.18 -25.00
CA GLY A 133 19.73 -12.34 -24.37
C GLY A 133 19.64 -12.24 -22.84
N ARG A 134 20.79 -12.27 -22.16
CA ARG A 134 20.86 -12.14 -20.68
C ARG A 134 20.74 -10.70 -20.17
N ARG A 135 20.72 -9.69 -21.06
CA ARG A 135 20.63 -8.29 -20.64
C ARG A 135 19.19 -7.95 -20.27
N PRO A 136 18.94 -7.38 -19.07
CA PRO A 136 17.59 -7.02 -18.66
C PRO A 136 17.05 -5.84 -19.48
N THR A 137 15.73 -5.82 -19.62
CA THR A 137 14.97 -4.67 -20.13
C THR A 137 15.04 -3.52 -19.13
N ILE A 138 15.39 -2.33 -19.63
CA ILE A 138 15.42 -1.10 -18.83
C ILE A 138 14.11 -0.36 -19.06
N TYR A 139 13.42 -0.09 -17.97
CA TYR A 139 12.20 0.69 -17.92
C TYR A 139 12.51 2.10 -17.44
N GLU A 140 11.66 3.04 -17.81
CA GLU A 140 11.69 4.44 -17.41
C GLU A 140 10.30 4.87 -16.99
N ARG A 141 10.20 5.77 -16.00
CA ARG A 141 8.94 6.39 -15.63
C ARG A 141 8.50 7.37 -16.73
N ALA A 142 7.23 7.26 -17.15
CA ALA A 142 6.66 8.07 -18.23
C ALA A 142 6.42 9.52 -17.83
#